data_AF-A0A8D8PCN8-F1
#
_entry.id   AF-A0A8D8PCN8-F1
#
_cell.length_a   1.000
_cell.length_b   1.000
_cell.length_c   1.000
_cell.angle_alpha   90.00
_cell.angle_beta   90.00
_cell.angle_gamma   90.00
#
_symmetry.space_group_name_H-M   'P 1'
#
loop_
_entity.id
_entity.type
_entity.pdbx_description
1 polymer ?
#
loop_
_entity_poly.entity_id
_entity_poly.type
_entity_poly.pdbx_seq_one_letter_code
_entity_poly.pdbx_strand_id
1 'polypeptide(L)'
;MFVDLYAYLTNLPRWHIFAIFLVGYLFYYLMEVVKRPILAVSDGPFKRYLRKHIPILGMKFWPTFWCVESRAQTVFASIIRSNIMPNIEYRREVLAMKDGGQVALDWLESNCDPESPLIIILPGLTGESQAEYIKCLVTAANRIGIRTV
;
A
#
# COMPACT_ATOMS: atom_id res chain seq x y z
N MET A 1 -8.39 39.16 31.48
CA MET A 1 -8.62 38.50 30.17
C MET A 1 -7.76 37.27 29.96
N PHE A 2 -6.42 37.36 29.89
CA PHE A 2 -5.56 36.17 29.74
C PHE A 2 -5.60 35.23 30.97
N VAL A 3 -5.60 35.80 32.17
CA VAL A 3 -5.66 35.02 33.43
C VAL A 3 -7.01 34.32 33.59
N ASP A 4 -8.11 35.00 33.25
CA ASP A 4 -9.47 34.44 33.33
C ASP A 4 -9.69 33.33 32.31
N LEU A 5 -9.18 33.51 31.08
CA LEU A 5 -9.22 32.48 30.05
C LEU A 5 -8.39 31.26 30.46
N TYR A 6 -7.21 31.46 31.06
CA TYR A 6 -6.37 30.38 31.55
C TYR A 6 -7.04 29.60 32.69
N ALA A 7 -7.62 30.29 33.68
CA ALA A 7 -8.34 29.66 34.78
C ALA A 7 -9.60 28.91 34.31
N TYR A 8 -10.29 29.41 33.29
CA TYR A 8 -11.42 28.72 32.67
C TYR A 8 -10.97 27.44 31.95
N LEU A 9 -9.90 27.51 31.14
CA LEU A 9 -9.36 26.37 30.41
C LEU A 9 -8.80 25.27 31.32
N THR A 10 -8.23 25.62 32.48
CA THR A 10 -7.70 24.62 33.44
C THR A 10 -8.79 23.97 34.29
N ASN A 11 -9.94 24.62 34.49
CA ASN A 11 -11.09 24.07 35.21
C ASN A 11 -12.07 23.28 34.31
N LEU A 12 -11.88 23.30 32.99
CA LEU A 12 -12.68 22.53 32.05
C LEU A 12 -12.46 21.02 32.28
N PRO A 13 -13.53 20.21 32.43
CA PRO A 13 -13.40 18.76 32.48
C PRO A 13 -12.60 18.24 31.29
N ARG A 14 -11.63 17.35 31.55
CA ARG A 14 -10.69 16.80 30.55
C ARG A 14 -11.39 16.24 29.30
N TRP A 15 -12.62 15.75 29.45
CA TRP A 15 -13.46 15.26 28.36
C TRP A 15 -13.81 16.32 27.31
N HIS A 16 -14.01 17.58 27.71
CA HIS A 16 -14.28 18.66 26.75
C HIS A 16 -13.04 19.01 25.93
N ILE A 17 -11.86 19.02 26.56
CA ILE A 17 -10.59 19.23 25.85
C ILE A 17 -10.39 18.12 24.82
N PHE A 18 -10.58 16.86 25.21
CA PHE A 18 -10.53 15.72 24.28
C PHE A 18 -11.55 15.86 23.14
N ALA A 19 -12.80 16.25 23.43
CA ALA A 19 -13.82 16.45 22.42
C ALA A 19 -13.44 17.55 21.42
N ILE A 20 -12.87 18.68 21.88
CA ILE A 20 -12.39 19.76 21.01
C ILE A 20 -11.28 19.25 20.09
N PHE A 21 -10.29 18.53 20.61
CA PHE A 21 -9.23 17.96 19.80
C PHE A 21 -9.75 16.92 18.80
N LEU A 22 -10.69 16.07 19.22
CA LEU A 22 -11.30 15.07 18.34
C LEU A 22 -12.08 15.72 17.21
N VAL A 23 -12.93 16.71 17.50
CA VAL A 23 -13.70 17.45 16.50
C VAL A 23 -12.76 18.21 15.55
N GLY A 24 -11.74 18.88 16.10
CA GLY A 24 -10.70 19.56 15.31
C GLY A 24 -9.94 18.59 14.40
N TYR A 25 -9.59 17.42 14.91
CA TYR A 25 -8.93 16.37 14.14
C TYR A 25 -9.83 15.81 13.03
N LEU A 26 -11.10 15.51 13.32
CA LEU A 26 -12.06 15.05 12.32
C LEU A 26 -12.27 16.09 11.22
N PHE A 27 -12.38 17.37 11.60
CA PHE A 27 -12.48 18.47 10.64
C PHE A 27 -11.23 18.55 9.75
N TYR A 28 -10.04 18.55 10.35
CA TYR A 28 -8.76 18.51 9.63
C TYR A 28 -8.68 17.30 8.68
N TYR A 29 -9.03 16.12 9.17
CA TYR A 29 -8.95 14.88 8.42
C TYR A 29 -9.89 14.92 7.19
N LEU A 30 -11.15 15.29 7.38
CA LEU A 30 -12.15 15.30 6.30
C LEU A 30 -11.90 16.41 5.26
N MET A 31 -11.36 17.56 5.69
CA MET A 31 -11.16 18.72 4.83
C MET A 31 -9.80 18.71 4.13
N GLU A 32 -8.73 18.35 4.85
CA GLU A 32 -7.35 18.53 4.38
C GLU A 32 -6.65 17.22 4.05
N VAL A 33 -6.95 16.13 4.77
CA VAL A 33 -6.28 14.83 4.57
C VAL A 33 -6.94 14.03 3.45
N VAL A 34 -8.28 13.97 3.44
CA VAL A 34 -9.04 13.19 2.46
C VAL A 34 -9.14 13.95 1.13
N LYS A 35 -8.18 13.70 0.24
CA LYS A 35 -8.05 14.35 -1.08
C LYS A 35 -8.17 13.34 -2.23
N ARG A 36 -8.53 13.85 -3.41
CA ARG A 36 -8.49 13.05 -4.65
C ARG A 36 -7.03 12.95 -5.14
N PRO A 37 -6.61 11.79 -5.68
CA PRO A 37 -5.25 11.64 -6.20
C PRO A 37 -5.02 12.57 -7.40
N ILE A 38 -3.81 13.10 -7.51
CA ILE A 38 -3.40 13.94 -8.63
C ILE A 38 -2.97 13.02 -9.78
N LEU A 39 -3.65 13.10 -10.91
CA LEU A 39 -3.28 12.38 -12.12
C LEU A 39 -2.23 13.19 -12.91
N ALA A 40 -0.95 12.95 -12.62
CA ALA A 40 0.19 13.55 -13.30
C ALA A 40 0.46 12.85 -14.65
N VAL A 41 -0.25 13.28 -15.70
CA VAL A 41 -0.09 12.77 -17.06
C VAL A 41 -0.36 13.90 -18.06
N SER A 42 0.34 13.88 -19.19
CA SER A 42 0.12 14.82 -20.29
C SER A 42 -1.33 14.77 -20.77
N ASP A 43 -1.85 15.92 -21.21
CA ASP A 43 -3.18 15.96 -21.80
C ASP A 43 -3.19 15.22 -23.14
N GLY A 44 -4.10 14.25 -23.29
CA GLY A 44 -4.13 13.41 -24.48
C GLY A 44 -5.12 12.24 -24.40
N PRO A 45 -5.12 11.37 -25.43
CA PRO A 45 -5.97 10.18 -25.49
C PRO A 45 -5.80 9.27 -24.27
N PHE A 46 -4.56 9.10 -23.81
CA PHE A 46 -4.26 8.25 -22.66
C PHE A 46 -4.90 8.77 -21.36
N LYS A 47 -4.82 10.07 -21.08
CA LYS A 47 -5.50 10.69 -19.92
C LYS A 47 -7.01 10.46 -19.94
N ARG A 48 -7.64 10.58 -21.13
CA ARG A 48 -9.07 10.31 -21.31
C ARG A 48 -9.40 8.84 -21.09
N TYR A 49 -8.56 7.94 -21.59
CA TYR A 49 -8.70 6.50 -21.38
C TYR A 49 -8.66 6.14 -19.89
N LEU A 50 -7.64 6.61 -19.16
CA LEU A 50 -7.52 6.36 -17.72
C LEU A 50 -8.73 6.87 -16.95
N ARG A 51 -9.18 8.10 -17.22
CA ARG A 51 -10.37 8.67 -16.57
C ARG A 51 -11.66 7.90 -16.88
N LYS A 52 -11.78 7.35 -18.08
CA LYS A 52 -12.97 6.59 -18.51
C LYS A 52 -13.00 5.18 -17.90
N HIS A 53 -11.86 4.51 -17.82
CA HIS A 53 -11.78 3.09 -17.48
C HIS A 53 -11.32 2.80 -16.05
N ILE A 54 -10.75 3.79 -15.34
CA ILE A 54 -10.20 3.63 -13.99
C ILE A 54 -10.95 4.55 -13.02
N PRO A 55 -12.12 4.12 -12.50
CA PRO A 55 -12.98 4.97 -11.67
C PRO A 55 -12.31 5.41 -10.37
N ILE A 56 -11.39 4.60 -9.84
CA ILE A 56 -10.67 4.88 -8.59
C ILE A 56 -9.84 6.17 -8.67
N LEU A 57 -9.44 6.62 -9.87
CA LEU A 57 -8.74 7.90 -10.06
C LEU A 57 -9.63 9.12 -9.74
N GLY A 58 -10.95 8.98 -9.78
CA GLY A 58 -11.91 10.04 -9.43
C GLY A 58 -12.32 10.04 -7.96
N MET A 59 -11.96 8.98 -7.20
CA MET A 59 -12.38 8.80 -5.82
C MET A 59 -11.44 9.51 -4.84
N LYS A 60 -11.97 9.89 -3.68
CA LYS A 60 -11.14 10.40 -2.58
C LYS A 60 -10.31 9.26 -2.01
N PHE A 61 -9.02 9.48 -1.81
CA PHE A 61 -8.17 8.59 -1.04
C PHE A 61 -8.37 8.89 0.45
N TRP A 62 -8.46 7.84 1.27
CA TRP A 62 -8.66 7.93 2.71
C TRP A 62 -7.43 7.37 3.42
N PRO A 63 -6.44 8.23 3.76
CA PRO A 63 -5.28 7.83 4.54
C PRO A 63 -5.67 7.16 5.85
N THR A 64 -4.87 6.21 6.34
CA THR A 64 -5.15 5.58 7.63
C THR A 64 -5.24 6.64 8.73
N PHE A 65 -6.34 6.66 9.49
CA PHE A 65 -6.67 7.76 10.41
C PHE A 65 -5.65 8.02 11.52
N TRP A 66 -4.75 7.08 11.83
CA TRP A 66 -3.68 7.27 12.82
C TRP A 66 -2.31 7.52 12.19
N CYS A 67 -2.21 7.46 10.85
CA CYS A 67 -0.97 7.58 10.09
C CYS A 67 -1.21 8.43 8.83
N VAL A 68 -1.52 9.71 9.02
CA VAL A 68 -1.87 10.61 7.91
C VAL A 68 -0.66 11.10 7.10
N GLU A 69 0.53 11.11 7.69
CA GLU A 69 1.76 11.62 7.07
C GLU A 69 2.41 10.57 6.17
N SER A 70 2.82 10.97 4.96
CA SER A 70 3.25 10.04 3.91
C SER A 70 4.58 9.34 4.18
N ARG A 71 5.52 10.01 4.84
CA ARG A 71 6.80 9.42 5.27
C ARG A 71 6.57 8.43 6.39
N ALA A 72 5.71 8.76 7.35
CA ALA A 72 5.29 7.85 8.40
C ALA A 72 4.65 6.59 7.79
N GLN A 73 3.72 6.74 6.83
CA GLN A 73 3.13 5.60 6.13
C GLN A 73 4.19 4.73 5.45
N THR A 74 5.19 5.36 4.82
CA THR A 74 6.29 4.64 4.16
C THR A 74 7.10 3.82 5.16
N VAL A 75 7.51 4.45 6.27
CA VAL A 75 8.30 3.81 7.33
C VAL A 75 7.50 2.70 8.00
N PHE A 76 6.28 2.98 8.46
CA PHE A 76 5.43 2.00 9.10
C PHE A 76 5.10 0.84 8.16
N ALA A 77 4.79 1.10 6.89
CA ALA A 77 4.50 0.02 5.96
C ALA A 77 5.71 -0.89 5.73
N SER A 78 6.93 -0.36 5.67
CA SER A 78 8.14 -1.17 5.58
C SER A 78 8.43 -1.95 6.86
N ILE A 79 8.30 -1.33 8.04
CA ILE A 79 8.51 -2.03 9.32
C ILE A 79 7.45 -3.13 9.50
N ILE A 80 6.19 -2.83 9.24
CA ILE A 80 5.10 -3.78 9.40
C ILE A 80 5.27 -4.94 8.40
N ARG A 81 5.53 -4.66 7.12
CA ARG A 81 5.68 -5.73 6.12
C ARG A 81 6.91 -6.60 6.35
N SER A 82 8.05 -6.00 6.71
CA SER A 82 9.27 -6.76 7.02
C SER A 82 9.12 -7.68 8.22
N ASN A 83 8.37 -7.27 9.26
CA ASN A 83 8.17 -8.08 10.46
C ASN A 83 7.00 -9.07 10.37
N ILE A 84 5.91 -8.71 9.67
CA ILE A 84 4.69 -9.53 9.64
C ILE A 84 4.68 -10.52 8.50
N MET A 85 5.29 -10.19 7.34
CA MET A 85 5.22 -11.09 6.20
C MET A 85 6.26 -12.21 6.32
N PRO A 86 5.83 -13.47 6.51
CA PRO A 86 6.76 -14.59 6.53
C PRO A 86 7.48 -14.69 5.17
N ASN A 87 8.59 -15.40 5.16
CA ASN A 87 9.21 -15.80 3.91
C ASN A 87 8.28 -16.78 3.19
N ILE A 88 8.22 -16.65 1.87
CA ILE A 88 7.45 -17.56 1.04
C ILE A 88 8.38 -18.69 0.60
N GLU A 89 7.94 -19.92 0.78
CA GLU A 89 8.64 -21.09 0.27
C GLU A 89 8.34 -21.23 -1.23
N TYR A 90 9.30 -20.81 -2.05
CA TYR A 90 9.24 -20.97 -3.49
C TYR A 90 9.95 -22.25 -3.92
N ARG A 91 9.43 -22.92 -4.95
CA ARG A 91 10.22 -23.89 -5.70
C ARG A 91 11.11 -23.09 -6.65
N ARG A 92 12.43 -23.09 -6.42
CA ARG A 92 13.39 -22.41 -7.31
C ARG A 92 13.80 -23.31 -8.47
N GLU A 93 13.75 -22.77 -9.68
CA GLU A 93 14.26 -23.39 -10.90
C GLU A 93 15.30 -22.46 -11.52
N VAL A 94 16.51 -22.98 -11.80
CA VAL A 94 17.60 -22.18 -12.36
C VAL A 94 17.83 -22.60 -13.81
N LEU A 95 17.66 -21.64 -14.71
CA LEU A 95 17.89 -21.79 -16.13
C LEU A 95 19.30 -21.30 -16.47
N ALA A 96 20.14 -22.20 -16.97
CA ALA A 96 21.46 -21.86 -17.48
C ALA A 96 21.35 -21.28 -18.89
N MET A 97 21.96 -20.13 -19.09
CA MET A 97 21.95 -19.42 -20.37
C MET A 97 23.20 -19.74 -21.20
N LYS A 98 23.11 -19.55 -22.53
CA LYS A 98 24.19 -19.88 -23.47
C LYS A 98 25.46 -19.05 -23.25
N ASP A 99 25.32 -17.86 -22.68
CA ASP A 99 26.41 -16.94 -22.33
C ASP A 99 27.05 -17.25 -20.97
N GLY A 100 26.61 -18.32 -20.30
CA GLY A 100 27.05 -18.69 -18.95
C GLY A 100 26.31 -17.96 -17.83
N GLY A 101 25.37 -17.07 -18.17
CA GLY A 101 24.47 -16.45 -17.20
C GLY A 101 23.46 -17.44 -16.60
N GLN A 102 22.77 -17.02 -15.55
CA GLN A 102 21.71 -17.80 -14.90
C GLN A 102 20.47 -16.94 -14.69
N VAL A 103 19.31 -17.55 -14.91
CA VAL A 103 18.00 -16.97 -14.57
C VAL A 103 17.34 -17.88 -13.54
N ALA A 104 16.99 -17.33 -12.38
CA ALA A 104 16.23 -18.05 -11.36
C ALA A 104 14.74 -17.71 -11.48
N LEU A 105 13.92 -18.75 -11.57
CA LEU A 105 12.46 -18.69 -11.53
C LEU A 105 12.01 -19.21 -10.16
N ASP A 106 11.18 -18.44 -9.47
CA ASP A 106 10.71 -18.78 -8.12
C ASP A 106 9.21 -19.04 -8.15
N TRP A 107 8.85 -20.31 -8.21
CA TRP A 107 7.47 -20.75 -8.41
C TRP A 107 6.70 -20.80 -7.08
N LEU A 108 5.50 -20.20 -7.07
CA LEU A 108 4.49 -20.40 -6.04
C LEU A 108 3.22 -20.98 -6.69
N GLU A 109 3.08 -22.30 -6.56
CA GLU A 109 2.01 -23.09 -7.17
C GLU A 109 1.34 -24.05 -6.18
N SER A 110 1.61 -23.88 -4.88
CA SER A 110 0.97 -24.66 -3.83
C SER A 110 -0.55 -24.48 -3.85
N ASN A 111 -1.29 -25.58 -3.73
CA ASN A 111 -2.76 -25.61 -3.74
C ASN A 111 -3.42 -25.08 -5.04
N CYS A 112 -2.68 -25.05 -6.16
CA CYS A 112 -3.22 -24.67 -7.47
C CYS A 112 -3.38 -25.91 -8.38
N ASP A 113 -4.39 -25.91 -9.23
CA ASP A 113 -4.57 -26.93 -10.28
C ASP A 113 -3.50 -26.75 -11.40
N PRO A 114 -2.96 -27.82 -12.01
CA PRO A 114 -2.09 -27.74 -13.18
C PRO A 114 -2.63 -26.93 -14.37
N GLU A 115 -3.94 -26.76 -14.49
CA GLU A 115 -4.60 -25.96 -15.54
C GLU A 115 -4.92 -24.52 -15.08
N SER A 116 -4.56 -24.16 -13.84
CA SER A 116 -4.76 -22.81 -13.32
C SER A 116 -3.98 -21.78 -14.14
N PRO A 117 -4.50 -20.56 -14.33
CA PRO A 117 -3.75 -19.52 -15.03
C PRO A 117 -2.40 -19.24 -14.34
N LEU A 118 -1.40 -18.86 -15.14
CA LEU A 118 -0.05 -18.52 -14.70
C LEU A 118 0.20 -17.02 -14.86
N ILE A 119 0.67 -16.37 -13.80
CA ILE A 119 1.14 -14.98 -13.84
C ILE A 119 2.66 -14.97 -13.68
N ILE A 120 3.34 -14.24 -14.58
CA ILE A 120 4.77 -13.93 -14.46
C ILE A 120 4.91 -12.57 -13.80
N ILE A 121 5.65 -12.51 -12.68
CA ILE A 121 5.92 -11.29 -11.94
C ILE A 121 7.39 -10.95 -12.05
N LEU A 122 7.69 -9.89 -12.80
CA LEU A 122 9.05 -9.41 -12.97
C LEU A 122 9.40 -8.43 -11.85
N PRO A 123 10.40 -8.72 -10.99
CA PRO A 123 10.84 -7.78 -9.99
C PRO A 123 11.49 -6.54 -10.63
N GLY A 124 11.46 -5.43 -9.90
CA GLY A 124 12.13 -4.20 -10.31
C GLY A 124 13.66 -4.30 -10.25
N LEU A 125 14.33 -3.18 -10.54
CA LEU A 125 15.78 -3.06 -10.44
C LEU A 125 16.26 -3.51 -9.05
N THR A 126 17.26 -4.40 -9.01
CA THR A 126 17.80 -5.04 -7.80
C THR A 126 16.77 -5.79 -6.93
N GLY A 127 15.59 -6.11 -7.47
CA GLY A 127 14.56 -6.85 -6.76
C GLY A 127 14.76 -8.37 -6.82
N GLU A 128 14.12 -9.08 -5.90
CA GLU A 128 14.11 -10.53 -5.80
C GLU A 128 12.71 -11.03 -5.39
N SER A 129 12.51 -12.35 -5.45
CA SER A 129 11.21 -12.99 -5.12
C SER A 129 10.75 -12.81 -3.68
N GLN A 130 11.67 -12.55 -2.74
CA GLN A 130 11.35 -12.29 -1.33
C GLN A 130 11.03 -10.81 -1.04
N ALA A 131 11.12 -9.93 -2.04
CA ALA A 131 10.75 -8.52 -1.87
C ALA A 131 9.28 -8.40 -1.43
N GLU A 132 9.01 -7.50 -0.49
CA GLU A 132 7.71 -7.38 0.19
C GLU A 132 6.53 -7.27 -0.78
N TYR A 133 6.67 -6.45 -1.84
CA TYR A 133 5.61 -6.25 -2.83
C TYR A 133 5.37 -7.51 -3.69
N ILE A 134 6.42 -8.29 -4.00
CA ILE A 134 6.30 -9.57 -4.69
C ILE A 134 5.54 -10.54 -3.80
N LYS A 135 5.96 -10.68 -2.53
CA LYS A 135 5.28 -11.53 -1.55
C LYS A 135 3.79 -11.22 -1.44
N CYS A 136 3.42 -9.93 -1.45
CA CYS A 136 2.01 -9.52 -1.41
C CYS A 136 1.25 -9.99 -2.65
N LEU A 137 1.82 -9.79 -3.85
CA LEU A 137 1.20 -10.13 -5.11
C LEU A 137 1.03 -11.65 -5.26
N VAL A 138 2.09 -12.43 -5.02
CA VAL A 138 2.04 -13.90 -5.17
C VAL A 138 1.08 -14.52 -4.15
N THR A 139 1.03 -14.00 -2.92
CA THR A 139 0.10 -14.49 -1.89
C THR A 139 -1.36 -14.19 -2.28
N ALA A 140 -1.62 -13.00 -2.83
CA ALA A 140 -2.96 -12.64 -3.30
C ALA A 140 -3.39 -13.50 -4.49
N ALA A 141 -2.49 -13.76 -5.44
CA ALA A 141 -2.74 -14.61 -6.59
C ALA A 141 -2.97 -16.08 -6.18
N ASN A 142 -2.12 -16.63 -5.30
CA ASN A 142 -2.28 -18.01 -4.80
C ASN A 142 -3.62 -18.18 -4.07
N ARG A 143 -4.06 -17.20 -3.26
CA ARG A 143 -5.37 -17.24 -2.58
C ARG A 143 -6.58 -17.36 -3.52
N ILE A 144 -6.44 -16.96 -4.77
CA ILE A 144 -7.48 -17.09 -5.80
C ILE A 144 -7.19 -18.24 -6.78
N GLY A 145 -6.26 -19.13 -6.44
CA GLY A 145 -5.92 -20.33 -7.21
C GLY A 145 -5.08 -20.04 -8.45
N ILE A 146 -4.32 -18.94 -8.48
CA ILE A 146 -3.47 -18.57 -9.61
C ILE A 146 -2.02 -18.92 -9.29
N ARG A 147 -1.35 -19.59 -10.24
CA ARG A 147 0.08 -19.92 -10.15
C ARG A 147 0.90 -18.68 -10.46
N THR A 148 2.02 -18.50 -9.76
CA THR A 148 2.93 -17.38 -10.01
C THR A 148 4.37 -17.83 -10.14
N VAL A 149 5.12 -17.11 -10.98
CA VAL A 149 6.57 -17.26 -11.19
C VAL A 149 7.25 -15.91 -11.31
#